data_AF-A0A533V122-F1
#
_entry.id   AF-A0A533V122-F1
#
_cell.length_a   1.000
_cell.length_b   1.000
_cell.length_c   1.000
_cell.angle_alpha   90.00
_cell.angle_beta   90.00
_cell.angle_gamma   90.00
#
_symmetry.space_group_name_H-M   'P 1'
#
loop_
_entity.id
_entity.type
_entity.pdbx_description
1 polymer ?
#
loop_
_entity_poly.entity_id
_entity_poly.type
_entity_poly.pdbx_seq_one_letter_code
_entity_poly.pdbx_strand_id
1 'polypeptide(L)'
;MIRDSHPSDEPEIYVEKAQGGEYASKLRGYFIVKDTKLKFNAIAFGRIGGHNISLNLTKKTLSKLEEFGYDTENFQLILQRKLVEGEVILIDPATKNQIKP
;
A
#
# COMPACT_ATOMS: atom_id res chain seq x y z
N MET A 1 -9.75 -24.56 -8.13
CA MET A 1 -8.53 -24.17 -8.87
C MET A 1 -7.79 -23.17 -8.01
N ILE A 2 -6.69 -23.59 -7.39
CA ILE A 2 -5.77 -22.66 -6.72
C ILE A 2 -5.01 -21.99 -7.87
N ARG A 3 -5.24 -20.69 -8.10
CA ARG A 3 -4.39 -19.94 -9.00
C ARG A 3 -3.05 -19.83 -8.28
N ASP A 4 -2.00 -20.45 -8.82
CA ASP A 4 -0.65 -20.25 -8.34
C ASP A 4 -0.30 -18.77 -8.51
N SER A 5 -0.48 -17.99 -7.45
CA SER A 5 -0.10 -16.58 -7.41
C SER A 5 1.40 -16.50 -7.64
N HIS A 6 1.85 -15.82 -8.69
CA HIS A 6 3.27 -15.56 -8.82
C HIS A 6 3.71 -14.59 -7.71
N PRO A 7 4.96 -14.65 -7.23
CA PRO A 7 5.47 -13.65 -6.28
C PRO A 7 5.26 -12.20 -6.74
N SER A 8 5.24 -11.97 -8.07
CA SER A 8 4.95 -10.67 -8.68
C SER A 8 3.50 -10.18 -8.51
N ASP A 9 2.58 -11.06 -8.11
CA ASP A 9 1.18 -10.74 -7.83
C ASP A 9 0.93 -10.28 -6.39
N GLU A 10 1.90 -10.49 -5.50
CA GLU A 10 1.81 -9.98 -4.13
C GLU A 10 2.39 -8.55 -4.07
N PRO A 11 1.62 -7.55 -3.63
CA PRO A 11 2.10 -6.18 -3.59
C PRO A 11 3.12 -5.97 -2.47
N GLU A 12 4.29 -5.45 -2.83
CA GLU A 12 5.29 -4.98 -1.87
C GLU A 12 5.05 -3.49 -1.57
N ILE A 13 4.86 -3.14 -0.29
CA ILE A 13 4.41 -1.82 0.12
C ILE A 13 5.56 -0.99 0.69
N TYR A 14 5.72 0.22 0.18
CA TYR A 14 6.72 1.19 0.60
C TYR A 14 6.05 2.45 1.15
N VAL A 15 6.35 2.79 2.41
CA VAL A 15 5.87 4.02 3.05
C VAL A 15 6.99 5.06 2.98
N GLU A 16 6.73 6.14 2.24
CA GLU A 16 7.69 7.24 2.07
C GLU A 16 7.53 8.34 3.13
N LYS A 17 6.33 8.49 3.69
CA LYS A 17 6.05 9.50 4.71
C LYS A 17 4.93 9.03 5.61
N ALA A 18 5.19 9.05 6.92
CA ALA A 18 4.18 8.96 7.96
C ALA A 18 4.17 10.29 8.72
N GLN A 19 3.02 10.97 8.74
CA GLN A 19 2.83 12.19 9.51
C GLN A 19 1.80 11.91 10.60
N GLY A 20 2.28 11.80 11.84
CA GLY A 20 1.42 11.62 13.01
C GLY A 20 0.67 12.90 13.37
N GLY A 21 -0.60 12.74 13.72
CA GLY A 21 -1.41 13.73 14.41
C GLY A 21 -1.97 13.13 15.70
N GLU A 22 -2.68 13.95 16.48
CA GLU A 22 -3.20 13.58 17.80
C GLU A 22 -4.13 12.35 17.78
N TYR A 23 -4.90 12.19 16.70
CA TYR A 23 -5.91 11.11 16.55
C TYR A 23 -5.64 10.15 15.39
N ALA A 24 -4.85 10.58 14.39
CA ALA A 24 -4.63 9.83 13.18
C ALA A 24 -3.28 10.17 12.55
N SER A 25 -2.69 9.21 11.86
CA SER A 25 -1.48 9.36 11.07
C SER A 25 -1.80 9.32 9.58
N LYS A 26 -1.28 10.27 8.82
CA LYS A 26 -1.36 10.27 7.36
C LYS A 26 -0.16 9.55 6.77
N LEU A 27 -0.42 8.52 5.98
CA LEU A 27 0.57 7.75 5.26
C LEU A 27 0.57 8.12 3.78
N ARG A 28 1.77 8.25 3.21
CA ARG A 28 1.99 8.36 1.77
C ARG A 28 3.04 7.36 1.36
N GLY A 29 2.78 6.68 0.25
CA GLY A 29 3.67 5.64 -0.22
C GLY A 29 3.32 5.17 -1.62
N TYR A 30 3.90 4.04 -1.96
CA TYR A 30 3.60 3.31 -3.16
C TYR A 30 3.68 1.82 -2.88
N PHE A 31 3.12 1.03 -3.78
CA PHE A 31 3.34 -0.40 -3.81
C PHE A 31 3.87 -0.80 -5.18
N ILE A 32 4.59 -1.91 -5.25
CA ILE A 32 5.05 -2.52 -6.49
C ILE A 32 4.24 -3.80 -6.68
N VAL A 33 3.65 -3.96 -7.86
CA VAL A 33 2.98 -5.18 -8.31
C VAL A 33 3.21 -5.31 -9.81
N LYS A 34 3.50 -6.51 -10.32
CA LYS A 34 3.91 -6.75 -11.72
C LYS A 34 4.94 -5.72 -12.21
N ASP A 35 6.01 -5.54 -11.43
CA ASP A 35 7.12 -4.60 -11.70
C ASP A 35 6.69 -3.14 -11.90
N THR A 36 5.48 -2.78 -11.50
CA THR A 36 4.92 -1.44 -11.69
C THR A 36 4.70 -0.76 -10.34
N LYS A 37 5.33 0.42 -10.19
CA LYS A 37 5.18 1.28 -9.02
C LYS A 37 3.89 2.10 -9.09
N LEU A 38 3.00 1.91 -8.12
CA LEU A 38 1.70 2.58 -8.02
C LEU A 38 1.54 3.30 -6.67
N LYS A 39 1.06 4.55 -6.69
CA LYS A 39 0.98 5.40 -5.48
C LYS A 39 -0.32 5.17 -4.70
N PHE A 40 -0.22 5.34 -3.38
CA PHE A 40 -1.36 5.37 -2.47
C PHE A 40 -1.24 6.48 -1.42
N ASN A 41 -2.38 6.84 -0.83
CA ASN A 41 -2.43 7.55 0.44
C ASN A 41 -3.26 6.73 1.42
N ALA A 42 -2.94 6.80 2.71
CA ALA A 42 -3.76 6.17 3.73
C ALA A 42 -3.88 7.04 4.98
N ILE A 43 -4.93 6.83 5.76
CA ILE A 43 -5.08 7.39 7.10
C ILE A 43 -5.15 6.22 8.08
N ALA A 44 -4.22 6.19 9.04
CA ALA A 44 -4.17 5.20 10.10
C ALA A 44 -4.67 5.83 11.42
N PHE A 45 -5.63 5.20 12.08
CA PHE A 45 -6.23 5.63 13.35
C PHE A 45 -5.82 4.67 14.49
N GLY A 46 -5.69 5.15 15.74
CA GLY A 46 -5.29 4.30 16.88
C GLY A 46 -5.89 4.62 18.27
N ARG A 47 -6.20 3.53 19.03
CA ARG A 47 -6.86 3.32 20.37
C ARG A 47 -8.40 3.46 20.41
N ILE A 48 -9.24 2.63 21.07
CA ILE A 48 -9.17 1.33 21.80
C ILE A 48 -9.96 0.31 20.93
N GLY A 49 -9.41 -0.89 20.67
CA GLY A 49 -10.06 -1.97 19.90
C GLY A 49 -9.36 -2.43 18.61
N GLY A 50 -8.28 -1.77 18.17
CA GLY A 50 -7.47 -2.17 17.00
C GLY A 50 -6.80 -1.00 16.27
N HIS A 51 -6.08 -1.28 15.18
CA HIS A 51 -5.60 -0.29 14.20
C HIS A 51 -6.54 -0.29 12.98
N ASN A 52 -7.08 0.87 12.61
CA ASN A 52 -7.91 1.01 11.41
C ASN A 52 -7.16 1.83 10.36
N ILE A 53 -7.20 1.39 9.09
CA ILE A 53 -6.60 2.11 7.97
C ILE A 53 -7.64 2.36 6.87
N SER A 54 -7.82 3.62 6.52
CA SER A 54 -8.53 4.03 5.31
C SER A 54 -7.52 4.21 4.18
N LEU A 55 -7.57 3.34 3.17
CA LEU A 55 -6.74 3.41 1.97
C LEU A 55 -7.44 4.22 0.88
N ASN A 56 -6.67 5.01 0.13
CA ASN A 56 -7.15 5.72 -1.05
C ASN A 56 -6.20 5.52 -2.23
N LEU A 57 -6.74 4.99 -3.33
CA LEU A 57 -6.08 4.82 -4.61
C LEU A 57 -6.66 5.79 -5.64
N THR A 58 -5.80 6.35 -6.49
CA THR A 58 -6.27 7.23 -7.57
C THR A 58 -7.02 6.43 -8.63
N LYS A 59 -7.92 7.08 -9.39
CA LYS A 59 -8.59 6.44 -10.55
C LYS A 59 -7.58 5.80 -11.52
N LYS A 60 -6.46 6.47 -11.77
CA LYS A 60 -5.36 5.94 -12.61
C LYS A 60 -4.76 4.65 -12.03
N THR A 61 -4.57 4.60 -10.72
CA THR A 61 -4.07 3.39 -10.04
C THR A 61 -5.07 2.24 -10.17
N LEU A 62 -6.37 2.52 -9.95
CA LEU A 62 -7.44 1.52 -10.07
C LEU A 62 -7.53 0.96 -11.49
N SER A 63 -7.59 1.83 -12.51
CA SER A 63 -7.60 1.39 -13.91
C SER A 63 -6.37 0.55 -14.27
N LYS A 64 -5.21 0.85 -13.69
CA LYS A 64 -4.00 0.05 -13.95
C LYS A 64 -4.08 -1.34 -13.33
N LEU A 65 -4.68 -1.48 -12.15
CA LEU A 65 -4.94 -2.77 -11.52
C LEU A 65 -5.94 -3.60 -12.35
N GLU A 66 -6.97 -2.96 -12.89
CA GLU A 66 -7.93 -3.61 -13.80
C GLU A 66 -7.24 -4.10 -15.09
N GLU A 67 -6.37 -3.28 -15.70
CA GLU A 67 -5.56 -3.68 -16.86
C GLU A 67 -4.67 -4.90 -16.56
N PHE A 68 -4.22 -5.05 -15.31
CA PHE A 68 -3.45 -6.21 -14.87
C PHE A 68 -4.30 -7.45 -14.58
N GLY A 69 -5.63 -7.33 -14.64
CA GLY A 69 -6.59 -8.40 -14.37
C GLY A 69 -6.92 -8.57 -12.88
N TYR A 70 -6.63 -7.59 -12.03
CA TYR A 70 -6.99 -7.62 -10.62
C TYR A 70 -8.40 -7.10 -10.38
N ASP A 71 -9.10 -7.75 -9.45
CA ASP A 71 -10.28 -7.19 -8.83
C ASP A 71 -9.86 -6.09 -7.85
N THR A 72 -10.25 -4.85 -8.13
CA THR A 72 -9.72 -3.68 -7.41
C THR A 72 -10.21 -3.58 -5.97
N GLU A 73 -11.39 -4.12 -5.65
CA GLU A 73 -11.92 -4.15 -4.29
C GLU A 73 -11.12 -5.14 -3.43
N ASN A 74 -10.96 -6.37 -3.91
CA ASN A 74 -10.16 -7.39 -3.21
C ASN A 74 -8.69 -6.96 -3.09
N PHE A 75 -8.12 -6.32 -4.11
CA PHE A 75 -6.75 -5.83 -4.06
C PHE A 75 -6.56 -4.74 -3.00
N GLN A 76 -7.54 -3.83 -2.86
CA GLN A 76 -7.52 -2.82 -1.81
C GLN A 76 -7.62 -3.44 -0.41
N LEU A 77 -8.42 -4.49 -0.22
CA LEU A 77 -8.48 -5.22 1.04
C LEU A 77 -7.13 -5.85 1.41
N ILE A 78 -6.43 -6.44 0.44
CA ILE A 78 -5.08 -7.00 0.63
C ILE A 78 -4.10 -5.90 1.07
N LEU A 79 -4.09 -4.75 0.37
CA LEU A 79 -3.24 -3.62 0.73
C LEU A 79 -3.55 -3.09 2.14
N GLN A 80 -4.83 -2.93 2.48
CA GLN A 80 -5.25 -2.47 3.81
C GLN A 80 -4.83 -3.44 4.90
N ARG A 81 -5.00 -4.75 4.69
CA ARG A 81 -4.56 -5.79 5.63
C ARG A 81 -3.05 -5.71 5.86
N LYS A 82 -2.24 -5.68 4.80
CA LYS A 82 -0.77 -5.54 4.90
C LYS A 82 -0.37 -4.27 5.66
N LEU A 83 -1.01 -3.14 5.37
CA LEU A 83 -0.76 -1.88 6.08
C LEU A 83 -1.11 -1.97 7.58
N VAL A 84 -2.20 -2.66 7.95
CA VAL A 84 -2.62 -2.88 9.35
C VAL A 84 -1.69 -3.84 10.08
N GLU A 85 -1.24 -4.90 9.40
CA GLU A 85 -0.32 -5.91 9.93
C GLU A 85 1.13 -5.40 10.00
N GLY A 86 1.42 -4.25 9.41
CA GLY A 86 2.76 -3.67 9.39
C GLY A 86 3.70 -4.33 8.38
N GLU A 87 3.15 -5.06 7.40
CA GLU A 87 3.89 -5.64 6.28
C GLU A 87 4.28 -4.55 5.27
N VAL A 88 5.17 -3.66 5.68
CA VAL A 88 5.59 -2.48 4.92
C VAL A 88 7.10 -2.26 5.05
N ILE A 89 7.68 -1.67 4.02
CA ILE A 89 9.04 -1.16 4.02
C ILE A 89 8.99 0.34 4.25
N LEU A 90 9.61 0.79 5.35
CA LEU A 90 9.74 2.21 5.64
C LEU A 90 10.95 2.78 4.88
N ILE A 91 10.71 3.74 3.99
CA ILE A 91 11.80 4.44 3.31
C ILE A 91 12.23 5.60 4.19
N ASP A 92 13.45 5.53 4.70
CA ASP A 92 14.05 6.65 5.40
C ASP A 92 14.22 7.82 4.42
N PRO A 93 13.74 9.04 4.73
CA PRO A 93 13.96 10.22 3.89
C PRO A 93 15.44 10.46 3.51
N ALA A 94 16.41 9.99 4.30
CA ALA A 94 17.84 10.05 3.96
C ALA A 94 18.27 9.07 2.83
N THR A 95 17.49 8.01 2.59
CA THR A 95 17.80 6.94 1.60
C THR A 95 17.02 7.09 0.30
N LYS A 96 16.16 8.11 0.18
CA LYS A 96 15.23 8.31 -0.94
C LYS A 96 15.90 8.39 -2.33
N ASN A 97 17.20 8.68 -2.39
CA ASN A 97 17.98 8.76 -3.63
C ASN A 97 18.74 7.46 -4.00
N GLN A 98 18.64 6.38 -3.23
CA GLN A 98 19.41 5.14 -3.47
C GLN A 98 18.55 3.98 -4.00
N ILE A 99 17.22 4.12 -4.01
CA ILE A 99 16.30 3.09 -4.51
C ILE A 99 16.10 3.33 -6.01
N LYS A 100 16.88 2.66 -6.85
CA LYS A 100 16.62 2.56 -8.29
C LYS A 100 15.60 1.44 -8.55
N PRO A 101 14.65 1.61 -9.50
CA PRO A 101 13.84 0.51 -10.00
C PRO A 101 14.70 -0.54 -10.71
#